data_AF-A0A485AIT7-F1
#
_entry.id   AF-A0A485AIT7-F1
#
_cell.length_a   1.000
_cell.length_b   1.000
_cell.length_c   1.000
_cell.angle_alpha   90.00
_cell.angle_beta   90.00
_cell.angle_gamma   90.00
#
_symmetry.space_group_name_H-M   'P 1'
#
loop_
_entity.id
_entity.type
_entity.pdbx_description
1 polymer ?
#
loop_
_entity_poly.entity_id
_entity_poly.type
_entity_poly.pdbx_seq_one_letter_code
_entity_poly.pdbx_strand_id
1 'polypeptide(L)'
;MVSRTMGVSRAQLSLRINRSADWQDRRCNRRNEEADAEILSAILNIISDMPSYGYRRVWGHPAQATSHRGTATCECQTALQDNERA
;
A
#
# COMPACT_ATOMS: atom_id res chain seq x y z
N MET A 1 27.09 12.52 -12.93
CA MET A 1 27.61 11.26 -13.51
C MET A 1 26.91 10.01 -12.95
N VAL A 2 26.39 10.03 -11.72
CA VAL A 2 25.69 8.89 -11.06
C VAL A 2 24.50 8.29 -11.84
N SER A 3 23.66 9.12 -12.48
CA SER A 3 22.50 8.60 -13.23
C SER A 3 22.90 7.79 -14.47
N ARG A 4 23.96 8.22 -15.17
CA ARG A 4 24.47 7.54 -16.37
C ARG A 4 25.17 6.23 -16.02
N THR A 5 25.93 6.20 -14.92
CA THR A 5 26.60 4.98 -14.44
C THR A 5 25.61 3.92 -13.96
N MET A 6 24.46 4.34 -13.43
CA MET A 6 23.40 3.45 -12.95
C MET A 6 22.36 3.10 -14.04
N GLY A 7 22.47 3.66 -15.25
CA GLY A 7 21.52 3.42 -16.34
C GLY A 7 20.09 3.91 -16.08
N VAL A 8 19.90 4.86 -15.15
CA VAL A 8 18.58 5.39 -14.76
C VAL A 8 18.40 6.85 -15.14
N SER A 9 17.16 7.28 -15.36
CA SER A 9 16.85 8.68 -15.65
C SER A 9 17.13 9.57 -14.42
N ARG A 10 17.49 10.84 -14.65
CA ARG A 10 17.75 11.78 -13.55
C ARG A 10 16.51 12.02 -12.68
N ALA A 11 15.33 12.05 -13.29
CA ALA A 11 14.07 12.18 -12.57
C ALA A 11 13.83 10.99 -11.62
N GLN A 12 14.06 9.76 -12.09
CA GLN A 12 13.89 8.56 -11.28
C GLN A 12 14.89 8.49 -10.12
N LEU A 13 16.14 8.90 -10.37
CA LEU A 13 17.16 9.00 -9.32
C LEU A 13 16.80 10.06 -8.28
N SER A 14 16.33 11.24 -8.71
CA SER A 14 15.90 12.33 -7.82
C SER A 14 14.74 11.89 -6.94
N LEU A 15 13.75 11.23 -7.52
CA LEU A 15 12.62 10.65 -6.77
C LEU A 15 13.10 9.64 -5.75
N ARG A 16 14.09 8.80 -6.07
CA ARG A 16 14.57 7.76 -5.15
C ARG A 16 15.40 8.32 -3.99
N ILE A 17 16.19 9.36 -4.24
CA ILE A 17 17.01 10.03 -3.21
C ILE A 17 16.13 10.85 -2.25
N ASN A 18 15.06 11.47 -2.76
CA ASN A 18 14.17 12.31 -1.98
C ASN A 18 13.05 11.53 -1.25
N ARG A 19 13.11 10.19 -1.22
CA ARG A 19 12.15 9.38 -0.45
C ARG A 19 12.43 9.53 1.04
N SER A 20 11.38 9.70 1.83
CA SER A 20 11.45 9.55 3.28
C SER A 20 11.92 8.13 3.66
N ALA A 21 12.51 7.97 4.84
CA ALA A 21 12.85 6.64 5.38
C ALA A 21 11.61 5.75 5.51
N ASP A 22 10.45 6.35 5.77
CA ASP A 22 9.15 5.67 5.84
C ASP A 22 8.45 5.53 4.48
N TRP A 23 9.11 5.90 3.38
CA TRP A 23 8.51 5.81 2.07
C TRP A 23 8.21 4.35 1.71
N GLN A 24 6.95 4.08 1.42
CA GLN A 24 6.46 2.77 1.00
C GLN A 24 5.80 2.88 -0.36
N ASP A 25 6.10 1.93 -1.23
CA ASP A 25 5.42 1.83 -2.52
C ASP A 25 3.96 1.39 -2.27
N ARG A 26 2.99 2.19 -2.69
CA ARG A 26 1.56 1.85 -2.56
C ARG A 26 1.15 0.62 -3.37
N ARG A 27 1.99 0.18 -4.33
CA ARG A 27 1.80 -1.09 -5.05
C ARG A 27 2.21 -2.29 -4.21
N CYS A 28 3.07 -2.09 -3.22
CA CYS A 28 3.38 -3.10 -2.23
C CYS A 28 2.34 -3.00 -1.12
N ASN A 29 1.50 -4.03 -0.97
CA ASN A 29 0.62 -4.14 0.18
C ASN A 29 1.48 -4.07 1.45
N ARG A 30 1.22 -3.11 2.33
CA ARG A 30 1.92 -2.98 3.60
C ARG A 30 1.61 -4.24 4.41
N ARG A 31 2.62 -5.09 4.66
CA ARG A 31 2.49 -6.13 5.69
C ARG A 31 2.23 -5.42 7.01
N ASN A 32 1.02 -5.56 7.51
CA ASN A 32 0.63 -5.10 8.82
C ASN A 32 0.15 -6.34 9.55
N GLU A 33 1.01 -6.90 10.41
CA GLU A 33 0.76 -8.18 11.06
C GLU A 33 -0.50 -8.17 11.92
N GLU A 34 -0.84 -7.01 12.53
CA GLU A 34 -2.08 -6.85 13.30
C GLU A 34 -3.32 -6.88 12.39
N ALA A 35 -3.30 -6.14 11.28
CA ALA A 35 -4.41 -6.13 10.32
C ALA A 35 -4.54 -7.49 9.59
N ASP A 36 -3.41 -8.14 9.31
CA ASP A 36 -3.37 -9.46 8.69
C ASP A 36 -3.92 -10.52 9.66
N ALA A 37 -3.62 -10.44 10.96
CA ALA A 37 -4.19 -11.32 11.99
C ALA A 37 -5.72 -11.17 12.11
N GLU A 38 -6.24 -9.94 12.06
CA GLU A 38 -7.69 -9.69 12.04
C GLU A 38 -8.34 -10.34 10.80
N ILE A 39 -7.77 -10.14 9.62
CA ILE A 39 -8.27 -10.72 8.36
C ILE A 39 -8.23 -12.25 8.41
N LEU A 40 -7.13 -12.83 8.90
CA LEU A 40 -6.98 -14.28 9.03
C LEU A 40 -8.02 -14.86 10.00
N SER A 41 -8.25 -14.20 11.14
CA SER A 41 -9.28 -14.61 12.10
C SER A 41 -10.69 -14.60 11.48
N ALA A 42 -11.01 -13.56 10.69
CA ALA A 42 -12.29 -13.45 10.01
C ALA A 42 -12.48 -14.56 8.97
N ILE A 43 -11.43 -14.90 8.22
CA ILE A 43 -11.47 -16.00 7.24
C ILE A 43 -11.67 -17.35 7.94
N LEU A 44 -10.94 -17.62 9.03
CA LEU A 44 -11.06 -18.86 9.79
C LEU A 44 -12.46 -19.03 10.38
N ASN A 45 -13.06 -17.95 10.90
CA ASN A 45 -14.43 -17.97 11.40
C ASN A 45 -15.43 -18.32 10.29
N ILE A 46 -15.30 -17.75 9.09
CA ILE A 46 -16.20 -18.05 7.96
C ILE A 46 -16.05 -19.50 7.51
N ILE A 47 -14.83 -20.04 7.48
CA ILE A 47 -14.59 -21.45 7.12
C ILE A 47 -15.18 -22.38 8.18
N SER A 48 -15.09 -22.02 9.46
CA SER A 48 -15.70 -22.78 10.55
C SER A 48 -17.22 -22.77 10.49
N ASP A 49 -17.83 -21.64 10.13
CA ASP A 49 -19.29 -21.49 10.03
C ASP A 49 -19.86 -22.19 8.79
N MET A 50 -19.06 -22.30 7.72
CA MET A 50 -19.52 -22.87 6.46
C MET A 50 -18.41 -23.64 5.72
N PRO A 51 -18.06 -24.85 6.19
CA PRO A 51 -16.93 -25.63 5.68
C PRO A 51 -17.09 -26.11 4.23
N SER A 52 -18.31 -26.09 3.67
CA SER A 52 -18.61 -26.41 2.27
C SER A 52 -18.66 -25.18 1.35
N TYR A 53 -18.45 -23.97 1.87
CA TYR A 53 -18.51 -22.74 1.09
C TYR A 53 -17.16 -22.48 0.41
N GLY A 54 -17.15 -22.54 -0.93
CA GLY A 54 -15.91 -22.40 -1.70
C GLY A 54 -15.16 -21.08 -1.46
N TYR A 55 -13.83 -21.18 -1.43
CA TYR A 55 -12.85 -20.10 -1.21
C TYR A 55 -13.09 -18.83 -2.06
N ARG A 56 -13.62 -18.99 -3.29
CA ARG A 56 -14.02 -17.91 -4.21
C ARG A 56 -15.24 -17.09 -3.78
N ARG A 57 -15.89 -17.40 -2.66
CA ARG A 57 -16.90 -16.50 -2.06
C ARG A 57 -16.38 -15.81 -0.81
N VAL A 58 -15.51 -16.48 -0.05
CA VAL A 58 -14.89 -15.93 1.15
C VAL A 58 -14.04 -14.70 0.83
N TRP A 59 -13.29 -14.71 -0.28
CA TRP A 59 -12.40 -13.60 -0.68
C TRP A 59 -13.07 -12.24 -0.98
N GLY A 60 -14.40 -12.22 -1.21
CA GLY A 60 -15.14 -10.98 -1.49
C GLY A 60 -15.62 -10.26 -0.23
N HIS A 61 -15.64 -10.97 0.91
CA HIS A 61 -16.16 -10.46 2.17
C HIS A 61 -15.16 -9.57 2.95
N PRO A 62 -13.86 -9.91 3.08
CA PRO A 62 -12.93 -9.07 3.84
C PRO A 62 -12.56 -7.77 3.10
N ALA A 63 -12.64 -7.71 1.76
CA ALA A 63 -12.28 -6.53 0.98
C ALA A 63 -13.26 -5.35 1.16
N GLN A 64 -14.55 -5.63 1.34
CA GLN A 64 -15.55 -4.58 1.57
C GLN A 64 -15.47 -4.01 3.00
N ALA A 65 -14.95 -4.80 3.95
CA ALA A 65 -14.79 -4.40 5.34
C ALA A 65 -13.58 -3.47 5.59
N THR A 66 -12.54 -3.57 4.76
CA THR A 66 -11.33 -2.73 4.88
C THR A 66 -11.42 -1.45 4.05
N SER A 67 -12.24 -1.43 2.99
CA SER A 67 -12.43 -0.24 2.14
C SER A 67 -13.09 0.94 2.86
N HIS A 68 -13.84 0.72 3.94
CA HIS A 68 -14.52 1.78 4.68
C HIS A 68 -13.73 2.35 5.87
N ARG A 69 -12.49 1.87 6.08
CA ARG A 69 -11.62 2.28 7.20
C ARG A 69 -10.34 3.00 6.77
N GLY A 70 -10.22 3.34 5.48
CA GLY A 70 -9.01 3.87 4.88
C GLY A 70 -9.20 5.17 4.08
N THR A 71 -9.98 6.13 4.58
CA THR A 71 -9.92 7.51 4.07
C THR A 71 -8.86 8.30 4.85
N ALA A 72 -7.59 7.95 4.65
CA ALA A 72 -6.48 8.86 4.97
C ALA A 72 -6.18 9.66 3.71
N THR A 73 -6.32 10.98 3.83
CA THR A 73 -6.13 11.99 2.81
C THR A 73 -4.85 11.79 2.00
N CYS A 74 -5.00 11.77 0.68
CA CYS A 74 -3.87 11.80 -0.24
C CYS A 74 -3.36 13.24 -0.35
N GLU A 75 -2.61 13.70 0.65
CA GLU A 75 -1.83 14.93 0.51
C GLU A 75 -0.57 14.62 -0.29
N CYS A 76 -0.69 14.71 -1.61
CA CYS A 76 0.45 14.67 -2.54
C CYS A 76 0.54 15.92 -3.41
N GLN A 77 -0.20 17.00 -3.09
CA GLN A 77 -0.19 18.23 -3.88
C GLN A 77 0.64 19.37 -3.29
N THR A 78 1.04 19.33 -2.01
CA THR A 78 1.71 20.50 -1.40
C THR A 78 3.22 20.59 -1.68
N ALA A 79 3.87 19.53 -2.15
CA ALA A 79 5.34 19.51 -2.30
C ALA A 79 5.87 19.89 -3.69
N LEU A 80 5.02 20.29 -4.65
CA LEU A 80 5.47 20.74 -5.96
C LEU A 80 5.64 22.27 -6.06
N GLN A 81 5.03 23.05 -5.15
CA GLN A 81 5.04 24.52 -5.23
C GLN A 81 6.28 25.19 -4.62
N ASP A 82 6.99 24.52 -3.70
CA ASP A 82 8.15 25.12 -3.02
C ASP A 82 9.46 25.03 -3.82
N ASN A 83 9.49 24.25 -4.92
CA ASN A 83 10.68 24.08 -5.76
C ASN A 83 10.75 25.09 -6.93
N GLU A 84 9.79 26.02 -7.05
CA GLU A 84 9.79 27.07 -8.09
C GLU A 84 10.18 28.46 -7.53
N ARG A 85 10.68 28.55 -6.29
CA ARG A 85 11.03 29.83 -5.63
C ARG A 85 12.46 29.95 -5.11
N ALA A 86 13.39 29.14 -5.62
CA ALA A 86 14.83 29.28 -5.34
C ALA A 86 15.64 29.41 -6.65
#